data_AF-A0A238D397-F1
#
_entry.id   AF-A0A238D397-F1
#
_cell.length_a   1.000
_cell.length_b   1.000
_cell.length_c   1.000
_cell.angle_alpha   90.00
_cell.angle_beta   90.00
_cell.angle_gamma   90.00
#
_symmetry.space_group_name_H-M   'P 1'
#
loop_
_entity.id
_entity.type
_entity.pdbx_description
1 polymer ?
#
loop_
_entity_poly.entity_id
_entity_poly.type
_entity_poly.pdbx_seq_one_letter_code
_entity_poly.pdbx_strand_id
1 'polypeptide(L)'
;MSPIELTLMVVFVLGTMTFLTLPFLPAWQEWRHPSDEAALPVPAHDSNQVSHFANSWRKQRGGDGLNTPSVDTSNELQLQHMFDVHDVQAWNHIDAPVVATKTVVLATPVECLRPVHAAVDFRAVGGSTFSSIMSSGWIKLGPLSRVTEWAHGDKGLRLGGFSIGLRRLSSDGTIELAKGCCFERMHAPAVQFGRTPARSERPVPPAGSPSEFSELPGMEHRGGHLYRVNGNCTVPENRHYVGSLIVTGILTIGAFTRIEGDVKARQGIRLGFHAEVLGSVICEDTIHFLAGSSANGPVTSETNVLLDHGVQVGHEHGPTSISAPTIIAESGAVAHGTVWAREAGVVWGLA
;
A
#
# COMPACT_ATOMS: atom_id res chain seq x y z
N MET A 1 24.62 6.06 -67.60
CA MET A 1 23.29 6.35 -67.04
C MET A 1 22.64 7.43 -67.88
N SER A 2 21.50 7.13 -68.48
CA SER A 2 20.74 8.15 -69.20
C SER A 2 20.23 9.21 -68.21
N PRO A 3 20.00 10.46 -68.63
CA PRO A 3 19.42 11.49 -67.76
C PRO A 3 18.07 11.05 -67.16
N ILE A 4 17.35 10.16 -67.84
CA ILE A 4 16.09 9.58 -67.38
C ILE A 4 16.32 8.61 -66.21
N GLU A 5 17.31 7.73 -66.31
CA GLU A 5 17.66 6.78 -65.22
C GLU A 5 18.11 7.49 -63.95
N LEU A 6 18.91 8.57 -64.09
CA LEU A 6 19.34 9.39 -62.96
C LEU A 6 18.12 10.05 -62.27
N THR A 7 17.19 10.57 -63.06
CA THR A 7 15.97 11.20 -62.54
C THR A 7 15.12 10.18 -61.78
N LEU A 8 14.95 8.98 -62.34
CA LEU A 8 14.16 7.91 -61.73
C LEU A 8 14.77 7.42 -60.42
N MET A 9 16.10 7.31 -60.37
CA MET A 9 16.83 6.93 -59.16
C MET A 9 16.68 7.97 -58.05
N VAL A 10 16.79 9.27 -58.39
CA VAL A 10 16.61 10.36 -57.42
C VAL A 10 15.19 10.37 -56.85
N VAL A 11 14.17 10.21 -57.71
CA VAL A 11 12.77 10.12 -57.28
C VAL A 11 12.54 8.92 -56.36
N PHE A 12 13.11 7.75 -56.71
CA PHE A 12 13.00 6.54 -55.89
C PHE A 12 13.66 6.71 -54.51
N VAL A 13 14.87 7.27 -54.45
CA VAL A 13 15.59 7.50 -53.19
C VAL A 13 14.84 8.51 -52.32
N LEU A 14 14.37 9.62 -52.89
CA LEU A 14 13.59 10.62 -52.14
C LEU A 14 12.26 10.05 -51.64
N GLY A 15 11.56 9.28 -52.47
CA GLY A 15 10.33 8.59 -52.07
C GLY A 15 10.58 7.62 -50.91
N THR A 16 11.65 6.81 -51.00
CA THR A 16 12.00 5.84 -49.96
C THR A 16 12.41 6.53 -48.65
N MET A 17 13.21 7.60 -48.72
CA MET A 17 13.59 8.37 -47.53
C MET A 17 12.39 9.06 -46.87
N THR A 18 11.44 9.54 -47.68
CA THR A 18 10.19 10.12 -47.17
C THR A 18 9.39 9.05 -46.44
N PHE A 19 9.18 7.88 -47.04
CA PHE A 19 8.46 6.76 -46.40
C PHE A 19 9.14 6.23 -45.13
N LEU A 20 10.48 6.25 -45.08
CA LEU A 20 11.23 5.82 -43.90
C LEU A 20 11.14 6.82 -42.74
N THR A 21 11.02 8.12 -43.04
CA THR A 21 11.04 9.19 -42.01
C THR A 21 9.65 9.61 -41.54
N LEU A 22 8.62 9.44 -42.38
CA LEU A 22 7.24 9.82 -42.08
C LEU A 22 6.65 9.15 -40.82
N PRO A 23 6.94 7.87 -40.49
CA PRO A 23 6.49 7.25 -39.23
C PRO A 23 7.14 7.85 -37.98
N PHE A 24 8.28 8.54 -38.11
CA PHE A 24 8.99 9.18 -36.99
C PHE A 24 8.58 10.64 -36.77
N LEU A 25 7.73 11.21 -37.64
CA LEU A 25 7.19 12.56 -37.45
C LEU A 25 6.53 12.77 -36.09
N PRO A 26 5.68 11.85 -35.58
CA PRO A 26 5.06 11.98 -34.27
C PRO A 26 6.09 12.02 -33.13
N ALA A 27 7.14 11.19 -33.20
CA ALA A 27 8.21 11.17 -32.20
C ALA A 27 9.04 12.47 -32.23
N TRP A 28 9.29 13.04 -33.41
CA TRP A 28 9.95 14.34 -33.54
C TRP A 28 9.08 15.49 -33.02
N GLN A 29 7.78 15.44 -33.27
CA GLN A 29 6.81 16.41 -32.77
C GLN A 29 6.75 16.38 -31.24
N GLU A 30 6.65 15.19 -30.65
CA GLU A 30 6.64 14.99 -29.20
C GLU A 30 7.96 15.44 -28.54
N TRP A 31 9.11 15.20 -29.20
CA TRP A 31 10.40 15.69 -28.70
C TRP A 31 10.52 17.22 -28.71
N ARG A 32 9.90 17.92 -29.67
CA ARG A 32 9.91 19.39 -29.75
C ARG A 32 8.84 20.06 -28.90
N HIS A 33 7.70 19.39 -28.73
CA HIS A 33 6.56 19.85 -27.96
C HIS A 33 6.06 18.67 -27.11
N PRO A 34 6.66 18.46 -25.92
CA PRO A 34 6.23 17.40 -25.01
C PRO A 34 4.75 17.59 -24.70
N SER A 35 3.91 16.67 -25.17
CA SER A 35 2.48 16.65 -24.93
C SER A 35 2.16 15.77 -23.72
N ASP A 36 3.02 14.79 -23.44
CA ASP A 36 2.92 13.81 -22.34
C ASP A 36 3.70 14.22 -21.07
N GLU A 37 3.76 15.50 -20.72
CA GLU A 37 4.27 15.92 -19.39
C GLU A 37 3.28 15.65 -18.25
N ALA A 38 1.99 15.50 -18.57
CA ALA A 38 0.96 15.18 -17.60
C ALA A 38 0.71 13.67 -17.55
N ALA A 39 0.68 13.11 -16.34
CA ALA A 39 0.29 11.72 -16.14
C ALA A 39 -1.03 11.42 -16.87
N LEU A 40 -1.04 10.32 -17.64
CA LEU A 40 -2.24 9.85 -18.33
C LEU A 40 -3.42 9.85 -17.35
N PRO A 41 -4.59 10.40 -17.74
CA PRO A 41 -5.77 10.39 -16.89
C PRO A 41 -6.23 8.94 -16.70
N VAL A 42 -5.77 8.31 -15.63
CA VAL A 42 -6.23 7.00 -15.20
C VAL A 42 -7.71 7.15 -14.85
N PRO A 43 -8.63 6.41 -15.50
CA PRO A 43 -10.05 6.43 -15.17
C PRO A 43 -10.25 6.26 -13.66
N ALA A 44 -11.16 7.00 -13.05
CA ALA A 44 -11.31 7.03 -11.59
C ALA A 44 -11.57 5.65 -10.95
N HIS A 45 -12.13 4.71 -11.72
CA HIS A 45 -12.29 3.29 -11.37
C HIS A 45 -10.94 2.55 -11.21
N ASP A 46 -9.95 2.89 -12.03
CA ASP A 46 -8.60 2.35 -12.04
C ASP A 46 -7.65 3.09 -11.07
N SER A 47 -8.16 4.14 -10.39
CA SER A 47 -7.36 4.88 -9.43
C SER A 47 -7.03 4.01 -8.21
N ASN A 48 -5.72 3.86 -7.98
CA ASN A 48 -5.11 3.16 -6.85
C ASN A 48 -5.29 3.90 -5.51
N GLN A 49 -6.01 5.03 -5.48
CA GLN A 49 -6.23 5.82 -4.28
C GLN A 49 -7.39 5.24 -3.46
N VAL A 50 -7.05 4.61 -2.33
CA VAL A 50 -8.03 3.99 -1.42
C VAL A 50 -8.96 5.05 -0.77
N SER A 51 -8.54 6.33 -0.75
CA SER A 51 -9.31 7.48 -0.26
C SER A 51 -10.17 8.19 -1.31
N HIS A 52 -10.10 7.78 -2.59
CA HIS A 52 -10.82 8.45 -3.68
C HIS A 52 -12.34 8.46 -3.47
N PHE A 53 -12.94 7.36 -3.00
CA PHE A 53 -14.37 7.29 -2.73
C PHE A 53 -14.81 8.22 -1.58
N ALA A 54 -14.01 8.34 -0.53
CA ALA A 54 -14.26 9.29 0.54
C ALA A 54 -14.21 10.73 0.01
N ASN A 55 -13.20 11.04 -0.81
CA ASN A 55 -13.02 12.35 -1.41
C ASN A 55 -14.09 12.71 -2.45
N SER A 56 -14.53 11.75 -3.28
CA SER A 56 -15.59 11.97 -4.27
C SER A 56 -16.94 12.20 -3.59
N TRP A 57 -17.23 11.48 -2.51
CA TRP A 57 -18.43 11.69 -1.71
C TRP A 57 -18.40 13.03 -0.95
N ARG A 58 -17.24 13.41 -0.37
CA ARG A 58 -17.03 14.75 0.21
C ARG A 58 -17.27 15.85 -0.83
N LYS A 59 -16.77 15.68 -2.06
CA LYS A 59 -16.96 16.64 -3.17
C LYS A 59 -18.42 16.76 -3.60
N GLN A 60 -19.20 15.67 -3.56
CA GLN A 60 -20.64 15.70 -3.82
C GLN A 60 -21.44 16.45 -2.74
N ARG A 61 -20.96 16.54 -1.49
CA ARG A 61 -21.60 17.31 -0.40
C ARG A 61 -21.02 18.70 -0.18
N GLY A 62 -19.77 18.94 -0.55
CA GLY A 62 -19.05 20.21 -0.34
C GLY A 62 -19.56 21.37 -1.21
N GLY A 63 -20.52 21.13 -2.11
CA GLY A 63 -21.14 22.15 -2.93
C GLY A 63 -22.19 23.00 -2.22
N ASP A 64 -22.85 22.52 -1.15
CA ASP A 64 -24.05 23.24 -0.65
C ASP A 64 -24.51 22.95 0.79
N GLY A 65 -23.62 22.72 1.78
CA GLY A 65 -24.17 22.41 3.12
C GLY A 65 -23.26 22.34 4.34
N LEU A 66 -22.11 23.03 4.38
CA LEU A 66 -21.22 22.95 5.55
C LEU A 66 -20.92 24.29 6.25
N ASN A 67 -21.62 25.38 5.90
CA ASN A 67 -21.50 26.68 6.58
C ASN A 67 -22.87 27.30 6.94
N THR A 68 -23.71 26.57 7.66
CA THR A 68 -24.88 27.17 8.34
C THR A 68 -24.83 26.85 9.84
N PRO A 69 -24.67 27.85 10.72
CA PRO A 69 -24.83 27.65 12.14
C PRO A 69 -26.31 27.38 12.40
N SER A 70 -26.63 26.17 12.89
CA SER A 70 -27.95 25.76 13.40
C SER A 70 -29.15 26.26 12.56
N VAL A 71 -29.44 25.58 11.46
CA VAL A 71 -30.74 25.74 10.78
C VAL A 71 -31.72 24.75 11.41
N ASP A 72 -32.81 25.30 11.93
CA ASP A 72 -34.02 24.61 12.34
C ASP A 72 -34.62 23.89 11.13
N THR A 73 -34.41 22.57 11.03
CA THR A 73 -34.87 21.76 9.89
C THR A 73 -36.23 21.15 10.17
N SER A 74 -37.23 22.02 10.33
CA SER A 74 -38.63 21.59 10.25
C SER A 74 -39.09 21.35 8.81
N ASN A 75 -38.42 21.84 7.75
CA ASN A 75 -39.04 21.80 6.42
C ASN A 75 -38.21 21.63 5.13
N GLU A 76 -36.87 21.54 5.10
CA GLU A 76 -36.16 21.48 3.79
C GLU A 76 -35.07 20.41 3.59
N LEU A 77 -35.00 19.39 4.45
CA LEU A 77 -34.17 18.19 4.21
C LEU A 77 -34.97 16.90 4.38
N GLN A 78 -36.10 16.80 3.68
CA GLN A 78 -36.72 15.49 3.39
C GLN A 78 -35.86 14.72 2.39
N LEU A 79 -34.77 14.13 2.87
CA LEU A 79 -34.13 12.90 2.35
C LEU A 79 -33.15 12.42 3.44
N GLN A 80 -33.66 12.32 4.66
CA GLN A 80 -32.96 11.86 5.87
C GLN A 80 -33.86 10.89 6.60
N HIS A 81 -33.74 9.59 6.35
CA HIS A 81 -34.06 8.67 7.43
C HIS A 81 -32.85 8.69 8.37
N MET A 82 -32.86 9.61 9.33
CA MET A 82 -32.03 9.50 10.52
C MET A 82 -32.51 8.26 11.27
N PHE A 83 -31.82 7.14 11.11
CA PHE A 83 -32.17 5.95 11.87
C PHE A 83 -31.70 6.12 13.31
N ASP A 84 -32.63 5.96 14.25
CA ASP A 84 -32.26 5.64 15.60
C ASP A 84 -31.57 4.27 15.59
N VAL A 85 -30.50 4.11 16.36
CA VAL A 85 -29.63 2.91 16.37
C VAL A 85 -30.41 1.64 16.77
N HIS A 86 -31.65 1.80 17.23
CA HIS A 86 -32.53 0.76 17.72
C HIS A 86 -33.17 -0.13 16.64
N ASP A 87 -33.20 0.27 15.36
CA ASP A 87 -33.78 -0.56 14.27
C ASP A 87 -32.77 -0.84 13.15
N VAL A 88 -31.73 -1.59 13.50
CA VAL A 88 -30.66 -1.95 12.56
C VAL A 88 -31.13 -2.99 11.53
N GLN A 89 -32.18 -3.76 11.83
CA GLN A 89 -32.76 -4.75 10.91
C GLN A 89 -33.43 -4.05 9.72
N ALA A 90 -34.04 -2.88 9.94
CA ALA A 90 -34.59 -2.07 8.86
C ALA A 90 -33.54 -1.59 7.84
N TRP A 91 -32.25 -1.55 8.17
CA TRP A 91 -31.21 -1.01 7.28
C TRP A 91 -31.09 -1.78 5.97
N ASN A 92 -31.31 -3.10 5.99
CA ASN A 92 -31.20 -3.92 4.79
C ASN A 92 -32.41 -3.79 3.85
N HIS A 93 -33.57 -3.40 4.38
CA HIS A 93 -34.82 -3.27 3.63
C HIS A 93 -34.93 -1.97 2.84
N ILE A 94 -33.88 -1.14 2.88
CA ILE A 94 -33.89 0.21 2.34
C ILE A 94 -32.88 0.30 1.21
N ASP A 95 -33.29 0.90 0.08
CA ASP A 95 -32.43 1.02 -1.10
C ASP A 95 -31.39 2.14 -1.02
N ALA A 96 -31.48 2.97 0.02
CA ALA A 96 -30.58 4.09 0.26
C ALA A 96 -29.44 3.74 1.25
N PRO A 97 -28.30 4.46 1.19
CA PRO A 97 -27.27 4.39 2.22
C PRO A 97 -27.78 4.78 3.61
N VAL A 98 -27.26 4.14 4.65
CA VAL A 98 -27.54 4.47 6.05
C VAL A 98 -26.69 5.67 6.44
N VAL A 99 -27.32 6.76 6.91
CA VAL A 99 -26.62 7.98 7.33
C VAL A 99 -26.89 8.26 8.80
N ALA A 100 -25.83 8.31 9.61
CA ALA A 100 -25.85 8.70 11.00
C ALA A 100 -25.12 10.03 11.22
N THR A 101 -25.79 10.99 11.84
CA THR A 101 -25.24 12.32 12.17
C THR A 101 -24.54 12.34 13.53
N LYS A 102 -24.76 11.32 14.36
CA LYS A 102 -24.16 11.15 15.69
C LYS A 102 -23.27 9.91 15.71
N THR A 103 -22.60 9.70 16.85
CA THR A 103 -21.85 8.46 17.09
C THR A 103 -22.80 7.26 17.03
N VAL A 104 -22.41 6.24 16.29
CA VAL A 104 -23.13 4.96 16.20
C VAL A 104 -22.47 3.96 17.14
N VAL A 105 -23.28 3.30 17.98
CA VAL A 105 -22.83 2.21 18.86
C VAL A 105 -23.79 1.03 18.74
N LEU A 106 -23.37 0.00 18.01
CA LEU A 106 -24.13 -1.24 17.85
C LEU A 106 -23.70 -2.23 18.92
N ALA A 107 -24.55 -2.40 19.95
CA ALA A 107 -24.29 -3.28 21.08
C ALA A 107 -24.59 -4.77 20.79
N THR A 108 -25.31 -5.05 19.71
CA THR A 108 -25.65 -6.41 19.25
C THR A 108 -25.06 -6.65 17.86
N PRO A 109 -24.68 -7.91 17.52
CA PRO A 109 -24.18 -8.23 16.19
C PRO A 109 -25.22 -7.89 15.11
N VAL A 110 -24.73 -7.29 14.02
CA VAL A 110 -25.56 -6.78 12.93
C VAL A 110 -24.98 -7.26 11.61
N GLU A 111 -25.85 -7.59 10.66
CA GLU A 111 -25.48 -7.66 9.25
C GLU A 111 -26.10 -6.47 8.51
N CYS A 112 -25.27 -5.62 7.93
CA CYS A 112 -25.70 -4.49 7.10
C CYS A 112 -25.03 -4.54 5.74
N LEU A 113 -25.79 -4.88 4.71
CA LEU A 113 -25.29 -4.97 3.34
C LEU A 113 -25.38 -3.64 2.59
N ARG A 114 -25.97 -2.61 3.21
CA ARG A 114 -25.99 -1.24 2.67
C ARG A 114 -24.77 -0.43 3.11
N PRO A 115 -24.33 0.54 2.29
CA PRO A 115 -23.27 1.46 2.71
C PRO A 115 -23.70 2.27 3.92
N VAL A 116 -22.82 2.36 4.92
CA VAL A 116 -23.04 3.12 6.15
C VAL A 116 -22.13 4.35 6.17
N HIS A 117 -22.70 5.50 6.48
CA HIS A 117 -21.98 6.75 6.70
C HIS A 117 -22.25 7.28 8.10
N ALA A 118 -21.20 7.44 8.91
CA ALA A 118 -21.26 8.05 10.23
C ALA A 118 -20.48 9.38 10.26
N ALA A 119 -21.13 10.47 10.66
CA ALA A 119 -20.50 11.78 10.77
C ALA A 119 -19.53 11.90 11.97
N VAL A 120 -19.52 10.92 12.87
CA VAL A 120 -18.64 10.89 14.05
C VAL A 120 -17.97 9.52 14.15
N ASP A 121 -17.99 8.86 15.30
CA ASP A 121 -17.45 7.51 15.49
C ASP A 121 -18.49 6.45 15.09
N PHE A 122 -18.01 5.34 14.54
CA PHE A 122 -18.80 4.13 14.29
C PHE A 122 -18.23 2.98 15.10
N ARG A 123 -19.03 2.41 16.00
CA ARG A 123 -18.64 1.29 16.86
C ARG A 123 -19.63 0.15 16.71
N ALA A 124 -19.12 -1.04 16.47
CA ALA A 124 -19.93 -2.25 16.44
C ALA A 124 -19.31 -3.34 17.29
N VAL A 125 -20.14 -4.08 18.00
CA VAL A 125 -19.75 -5.31 18.70
C VAL A 125 -19.24 -6.37 17.72
N GLY A 126 -18.53 -7.36 18.24
CA GLY A 126 -18.01 -8.47 17.44
C GLY A 126 -19.09 -9.29 16.75
N GLY A 127 -18.71 -10.00 15.68
CA GLY A 127 -19.64 -10.78 14.86
C GLY A 127 -20.47 -9.96 13.87
N SER A 128 -20.22 -8.65 13.75
CA SER A 128 -20.96 -7.77 12.84
C SER A 128 -20.39 -7.82 11.42
N THR A 129 -21.25 -7.80 10.40
CA THR A 129 -20.90 -7.78 8.98
C THR A 129 -21.38 -6.49 8.34
N PHE A 130 -20.51 -5.84 7.57
CA PHE A 130 -20.81 -4.65 6.80
C PHE A 130 -20.32 -4.79 5.37
N SER A 131 -21.09 -4.30 4.40
CA SER A 131 -20.57 -4.16 3.04
C SER A 131 -19.56 -3.01 2.97
N SER A 132 -19.97 -1.81 3.37
CA SER A 132 -19.17 -0.59 3.31
C SER A 132 -19.40 0.33 4.50
N ILE A 133 -18.33 0.91 5.05
CA ILE A 133 -18.43 1.85 6.19
C ILE A 133 -17.56 3.08 5.93
N MET A 134 -18.12 4.26 6.11
CA MET A 134 -17.37 5.51 6.16
C MET A 134 -17.66 6.26 7.45
N SER A 135 -16.63 6.77 8.11
CA SER A 135 -16.75 7.51 9.36
C SER A 135 -15.83 8.71 9.38
N SER A 136 -16.33 9.91 9.72
CA SER A 136 -15.46 11.08 9.96
C SER A 136 -14.68 11.01 11.29
N GLY A 137 -14.94 9.99 12.09
CA GLY A 137 -14.25 9.65 13.32
C GLY A 137 -13.52 8.31 13.23
N TRP A 138 -13.58 7.55 14.31
CA TRP A 138 -13.04 6.20 14.36
C TRP A 138 -14.06 5.15 13.92
N ILE A 139 -13.62 4.18 13.13
CA ILE A 139 -14.33 2.90 12.96
C ILE A 139 -13.72 1.88 13.94
N LYS A 140 -14.54 1.30 14.81
CA LYS A 140 -14.11 0.25 15.76
C LYS A 140 -15.04 -0.95 15.65
N LEU A 141 -14.54 -2.04 15.06
CA LEU A 141 -15.28 -3.29 14.96
C LEU A 141 -14.71 -4.29 15.96
N GLY A 142 -15.60 -4.96 16.72
CA GLY A 142 -15.21 -6.03 17.63
C GLY A 142 -14.64 -7.25 16.89
N PRO A 143 -14.19 -8.30 17.62
CA PRO A 143 -13.65 -9.51 17.02
C PRO A 143 -14.67 -10.23 16.14
N LEU A 144 -14.20 -11.06 15.20
CA LEU A 144 -15.04 -11.82 14.27
C LEU A 144 -15.96 -10.93 13.40
N SER A 145 -15.61 -9.65 13.20
CA SER A 145 -16.38 -8.76 12.34
C SER A 145 -15.92 -8.87 10.89
N ARG A 146 -16.75 -8.45 9.94
CA ARG A 146 -16.43 -8.50 8.51
C ARG A 146 -16.76 -7.18 7.81
N VAL A 147 -15.83 -6.71 7.00
CA VAL A 147 -16.04 -5.68 5.98
C VAL A 147 -15.77 -6.32 4.62
N THR A 148 -16.79 -6.34 3.75
CA THR A 148 -16.63 -7.03 2.46
C THR A 148 -16.08 -6.12 1.38
N GLU A 149 -16.60 -4.90 1.19
CA GLU A 149 -16.22 -4.01 0.10
C GLU A 149 -15.14 -3.01 0.50
N TRP A 150 -15.42 -2.14 1.46
CA TRP A 150 -14.45 -1.15 1.89
C TRP A 150 -14.80 -0.51 3.22
N ALA A 151 -13.80 0.05 3.90
CA ALA A 151 -14.04 0.93 5.03
C ALA A 151 -13.04 2.09 5.07
N HIS A 152 -13.51 3.27 5.46
CA HIS A 152 -12.71 4.48 5.61
C HIS A 152 -13.03 5.22 6.92
N GLY A 153 -12.02 5.44 7.76
CA GLY A 153 -12.15 6.26 8.96
C GLY A 153 -11.16 7.43 8.94
N ASP A 154 -11.64 8.67 9.04
CA ASP A 154 -10.76 9.85 9.02
C ASP A 154 -9.75 9.82 10.18
N LYS A 155 -10.18 9.41 11.39
CA LYS A 155 -9.29 9.36 12.57
C LYS A 155 -8.58 8.02 12.72
N GLY A 156 -9.20 6.94 12.29
CA GLY A 156 -8.64 5.61 12.47
C GLY A 156 -9.65 4.48 12.20
N LEU A 157 -9.12 3.29 11.96
CA LEU A 157 -9.89 2.07 11.75
C LEU A 157 -9.27 0.96 12.60
N ARG A 158 -10.08 0.31 13.45
CA ARG A 158 -9.66 -0.82 14.27
C ARG A 158 -10.53 -2.04 13.98
N LEU A 159 -9.88 -3.14 13.61
CA LEU A 159 -10.52 -4.46 13.51
C LEU A 159 -10.09 -5.35 14.68
N GLY A 160 -11.07 -5.82 15.46
CA GLY A 160 -10.86 -6.81 16.51
C GLY A 160 -10.42 -8.16 15.97
N GLY A 161 -9.95 -9.06 16.84
CA GLY A 161 -9.29 -10.30 16.42
C GLY A 161 -10.15 -11.18 15.52
N PHE A 162 -9.51 -11.90 14.60
CA PHE A 162 -10.18 -12.80 13.65
C PHE A 162 -11.23 -12.12 12.75
N SER A 163 -11.10 -10.80 12.55
CA SER A 163 -11.97 -10.07 11.63
C SER A 163 -11.47 -10.17 10.20
N ILE A 164 -12.35 -9.94 9.23
CA ILE A 164 -12.00 -9.99 7.81
C ILE A 164 -12.26 -8.61 7.21
N GLY A 165 -11.22 -7.97 6.68
CA GLY A 165 -11.31 -6.71 5.95
C GLY A 165 -10.89 -6.88 4.50
N LEU A 166 -11.84 -7.25 3.63
CA LEU A 166 -11.56 -7.53 2.23
C LEU A 166 -11.48 -6.26 1.39
N ARG A 167 -10.94 -6.42 0.19
CA ARG A 167 -10.77 -5.40 -0.84
C ARG A 167 -10.04 -4.16 -0.33
N ARG A 168 -10.71 -3.16 0.26
CA ARG A 168 -10.10 -1.84 0.53
C ARG A 168 -10.37 -1.31 1.94
N LEU A 169 -9.36 -1.22 2.79
CA LEU A 169 -9.41 -0.46 4.04
C LEU A 169 -8.54 0.80 3.94
N SER A 170 -9.03 1.94 4.42
CA SER A 170 -8.24 3.16 4.52
C SER A 170 -8.50 3.95 5.78
N SER A 171 -7.52 4.77 6.14
CA SER A 171 -7.68 5.80 7.16
C SER A 171 -6.74 6.96 6.89
N ASP A 172 -7.16 8.18 7.19
CA ASP A 172 -6.28 9.36 7.21
C ASP A 172 -5.41 9.40 8.50
N GLY A 173 -5.69 8.53 9.47
CA GLY A 173 -4.93 8.37 10.72
C GLY A 173 -4.17 7.04 10.78
N THR A 174 -4.80 6.00 11.33
CA THR A 174 -4.17 4.68 11.48
C THR A 174 -5.13 3.54 11.23
N ILE A 175 -4.60 2.42 10.71
CA ILE A 175 -5.29 1.14 10.68
C ILE A 175 -4.66 0.23 11.72
N GLU A 176 -5.48 -0.36 12.59
CA GLU A 176 -5.06 -1.32 13.61
C GLU A 176 -5.79 -2.64 13.38
N LEU A 177 -5.04 -3.68 13.05
CA LEU A 177 -5.55 -5.03 12.87
C LEU A 177 -5.16 -5.89 14.06
N ALA A 178 -6.11 -6.46 14.78
CA ALA A 178 -5.77 -7.45 15.80
C ALA A 178 -5.28 -8.78 15.18
N LYS A 179 -4.79 -9.68 16.04
CA LYS A 179 -4.39 -11.03 15.66
C LYS A 179 -5.52 -11.77 14.92
N GLY A 180 -5.13 -12.55 13.92
CA GLY A 180 -6.03 -13.39 13.12
C GLY A 180 -6.83 -12.60 12.08
N CYS A 181 -6.64 -11.28 11.99
CA CYS A 181 -7.31 -10.49 10.96
C CYS A 181 -6.81 -10.86 9.57
N CYS A 182 -7.74 -10.97 8.62
CA CYS A 182 -7.43 -11.11 7.20
C CYS A 182 -7.63 -9.78 6.46
N PHE A 183 -6.78 -9.48 5.49
CA PHE A 183 -6.83 -8.25 4.71
C PHE A 183 -6.39 -8.46 3.26
N GLU A 184 -6.75 -7.53 2.38
CA GLU A 184 -6.23 -7.48 0.99
C GLU A 184 -5.45 -6.18 0.77
N ARG A 185 -6.13 -5.03 0.72
CA ARG A 185 -5.49 -3.73 0.50
C ARG A 185 -5.80 -2.75 1.61
N MET A 186 -4.75 -2.12 2.13
CA MET A 186 -4.81 -1.13 3.19
C MET A 186 -4.01 0.12 2.82
N HIS A 187 -4.48 1.27 3.28
CA HIS A 187 -3.71 2.51 3.22
C HIS A 187 -3.95 3.37 4.46
N ALA A 188 -2.88 3.68 5.19
CA ALA A 188 -2.88 4.67 6.26
C ALA A 188 -1.46 5.18 6.52
N PRO A 189 -1.30 6.37 7.12
CA PRO A 189 -0.01 6.83 7.64
C PRO A 189 0.71 5.80 8.51
N ALA A 190 -0.04 5.00 9.28
CA ALA A 190 0.46 3.83 10.01
C ALA A 190 -0.56 2.69 9.99
N VAL A 191 -0.09 1.51 9.59
CA VAL A 191 -0.80 0.23 9.63
C VAL A 191 -0.12 -0.66 10.67
N GLN A 192 -0.81 -0.94 11.76
CA GLN A 192 -0.32 -1.75 12.88
C GLN A 192 -0.89 -3.16 12.79
N PHE A 193 0.00 -4.15 12.76
CA PHE A 193 -0.35 -5.56 12.76
C PHE A 193 -0.26 -6.10 14.18
N GLY A 194 -1.38 -6.52 14.74
CA GLY A 194 -1.51 -7.00 16.11
C GLY A 194 -1.29 -5.93 17.16
N ARG A 195 -0.90 -6.35 18.36
CA ARG A 195 -0.47 -5.43 19.42
C ARG A 195 1.01 -5.13 19.24
N THR A 196 1.35 -3.85 19.19
CA THR A 196 2.72 -3.40 19.40
C THR A 196 3.08 -3.64 20.87
N PRO A 197 4.07 -4.48 21.20
CA PRO A 197 4.57 -4.54 22.57
C PRO A 197 5.00 -3.13 23.02
N ALA A 198 4.81 -2.81 24.30
CA ALA A 198 5.22 -1.53 24.86
C ALA A 198 6.66 -1.25 24.42
N ARG A 199 6.88 -0.09 23.77
CA ARG A 199 8.12 0.35 23.11
C ARG A 199 9.35 -0.23 23.81
N SER A 200 9.78 -1.42 23.37
CA SER A 200 11.09 -1.92 23.74
C SER A 200 12.05 -0.96 23.06
N GLU A 201 12.98 -0.38 23.81
CA GLU A 201 14.05 0.39 23.22
C GLU A 201 14.61 -0.43 22.06
N ARG A 202 14.51 0.12 20.84
CA ARG A 202 15.19 -0.48 19.69
C ARG A 202 16.63 -0.64 20.15
N PRO A 203 17.21 -1.85 20.12
CA PRO A 203 18.64 -1.98 20.32
C PRO A 203 19.30 -0.97 19.39
N VAL A 204 20.04 -0.01 19.94
CA VAL A 204 20.82 0.90 19.11
C VAL A 204 21.76 -0.02 18.35
N PRO A 205 21.65 -0.11 17.01
CA PRO A 205 22.51 -0.99 16.26
C PRO A 205 23.94 -0.59 16.58
N PRO A 206 24.85 -1.54 16.87
CA PRO A 206 26.27 -1.20 16.86
C PRO A 206 26.58 -0.53 15.53
N ALA A 207 27.39 0.54 15.53
CA ALA A 207 27.82 1.16 14.29
C ALA A 207 28.52 0.09 13.44
N GLY A 208 27.82 -0.43 12.43
CA GLY A 208 28.32 -1.49 11.59
C GLY A 208 29.64 -1.05 10.96
N SER A 209 30.62 -1.95 10.91
CA SER A 209 31.90 -1.60 10.30
C SER A 209 31.66 -1.28 8.82
N PRO A 210 32.15 -0.15 8.28
CA PRO A 210 32.12 0.12 6.86
C PRO A 210 32.70 -1.06 6.08
N SER A 211 32.06 -1.44 4.99
CA SER A 211 32.46 -2.57 4.15
C SER A 211 32.07 -2.30 2.70
N GLU A 212 32.86 -2.83 1.78
CA GLU A 212 32.60 -2.68 0.35
C GLU A 212 31.97 -3.95 -0.21
N PHE A 213 30.98 -3.79 -1.09
CA PHE A 213 30.39 -4.94 -1.79
C PHE A 213 31.42 -5.69 -2.64
N SER A 214 32.45 -5.00 -3.14
CA SER A 214 33.57 -5.55 -3.92
C SER A 214 34.33 -6.67 -3.19
N GLU A 215 34.30 -6.67 -1.85
CA GLU A 215 34.97 -7.68 -1.01
C GLU A 215 34.18 -8.99 -0.89
N LEU A 216 32.91 -9.00 -1.31
CA LEU A 216 32.07 -10.19 -1.23
C LEU A 216 32.38 -11.18 -2.37
N PRO A 217 32.32 -12.50 -2.11
CA PRO A 217 32.61 -13.51 -3.12
C PRO A 217 31.69 -13.41 -4.34
N GLY A 218 32.27 -13.44 -5.54
CA GLY A 218 31.52 -13.43 -6.80
C GLY A 218 30.84 -12.10 -7.14
N MET A 219 31.25 -11.01 -6.50
CA MET A 219 30.71 -9.68 -6.78
C MET A 219 31.28 -9.09 -8.07
N GLU A 220 30.38 -8.68 -8.95
CA GLU A 220 30.64 -7.95 -10.19
C GLU A 220 30.18 -6.51 -10.04
N HIS A 221 31.07 -5.54 -10.24
CA HIS A 221 30.70 -4.13 -10.34
C HIS A 221 30.04 -3.86 -11.70
N ARG A 222 28.86 -3.21 -11.70
CA ARG A 222 28.08 -2.92 -12.92
C ARG A 222 28.05 -1.44 -13.27
N GLY A 223 28.85 -0.62 -12.59
CA GLY A 223 28.92 0.83 -12.75
C GLY A 223 28.26 1.60 -11.59
N GLY A 224 28.80 2.78 -11.28
CA GLY A 224 28.31 3.61 -10.17
C GLY A 224 28.39 2.87 -8.82
N HIS A 225 27.29 2.87 -8.08
CA HIS A 225 27.15 2.10 -6.83
C HIS A 225 26.34 0.82 -7.00
N LEU A 226 26.30 0.24 -8.22
CA LEU A 226 25.54 -0.99 -8.51
C LEU A 226 26.46 -2.22 -8.56
N TYR A 227 26.11 -3.22 -7.78
CA TYR A 227 26.81 -4.48 -7.69
C TYR A 227 25.91 -5.66 -8.04
N ARG A 228 26.49 -6.72 -8.58
CA ARG A 228 25.76 -7.93 -8.98
C ARG A 228 26.49 -9.19 -8.53
N VAL A 229 25.75 -10.18 -8.05
CA VAL A 229 26.25 -11.55 -7.85
C VAL A 229 25.44 -12.51 -8.72
N ASN A 230 26.15 -13.36 -9.47
CA ASN A 230 25.56 -14.51 -10.16
C ASN A 230 25.56 -15.71 -9.20
N GLY A 231 24.37 -16.09 -8.73
CA GLY A 231 24.17 -17.13 -7.71
C GLY A 231 23.71 -16.55 -6.38
N ASN A 232 23.96 -17.28 -5.30
CA ASN A 232 23.58 -16.88 -3.95
C ASN A 232 24.59 -15.88 -3.39
N CYS A 233 24.11 -14.95 -2.57
CA CYS A 233 24.94 -13.97 -1.89
C CYS A 233 24.58 -13.94 -0.40
N THR A 234 25.60 -13.98 0.45
CA THR A 234 25.46 -13.76 1.90
C THR A 234 26.23 -12.51 2.27
N VAL A 235 25.52 -11.49 2.73
CA VAL A 235 26.10 -10.28 3.30
C VAL A 235 26.35 -10.55 4.79
N PRO A 236 27.59 -10.44 5.29
CA PRO A 236 27.92 -10.68 6.69
C PRO A 236 27.15 -9.77 7.66
N GLU A 237 27.04 -10.21 8.92
CA GLU A 237 26.44 -9.46 10.02
C GLU A 237 27.28 -8.28 10.50
N ASN A 238 26.65 -7.32 11.19
CA ASN A 238 27.29 -6.14 11.80
C ASN A 238 28.13 -5.30 10.82
N ARG A 239 27.71 -5.24 9.56
CA ARG A 239 28.40 -4.49 8.50
C ARG A 239 27.56 -3.31 8.02
N HIS A 240 28.23 -2.35 7.39
CA HIS A 240 27.60 -1.22 6.73
C HIS A 240 28.08 -1.14 5.28
N TYR A 241 27.13 -1.23 4.34
CA TYR A 241 27.39 -1.17 2.90
C TYR A 241 26.67 0.02 2.27
N VAL A 242 27.30 0.61 1.26
CA VAL A 242 26.71 1.67 0.43
C VAL A 242 26.64 1.20 -1.02
N GLY A 243 25.47 1.32 -1.62
CA GLY A 243 25.16 0.92 -2.98
C GLY A 243 24.04 -0.11 -3.09
N SER A 244 23.63 -0.35 -4.34
CA SER A 244 22.56 -1.28 -4.66
C SER A 244 23.10 -2.65 -5.08
N LEU A 245 22.39 -3.71 -4.72
CA LEU A 245 22.81 -5.10 -4.89
C LEU A 245 21.77 -5.90 -5.70
N ILE A 246 22.21 -6.55 -6.77
CA ILE A 246 21.40 -7.48 -7.58
C ILE A 246 21.94 -8.90 -7.42
N VAL A 247 21.11 -9.84 -6.99
CA VAL A 247 21.48 -11.24 -6.76
C VAL A 247 20.62 -12.14 -7.65
N THR A 248 21.22 -13.02 -8.45
CA THR A 248 20.41 -13.92 -9.31
C THR A 248 19.87 -15.15 -8.57
N GLY A 249 20.40 -15.45 -7.38
CA GLY A 249 19.93 -16.51 -6.49
C GLY A 249 19.25 -15.97 -5.24
N ILE A 250 19.58 -16.55 -4.09
CA ILE A 250 19.10 -16.17 -2.76
C ILE A 250 20.04 -15.12 -2.16
N LEU A 251 19.47 -14.02 -1.64
CA LEU A 251 20.18 -13.02 -0.85
C LEU A 251 19.88 -13.21 0.64
N THR A 252 20.92 -13.45 1.44
CA THR A 252 20.83 -13.42 2.91
C THR A 252 21.60 -12.22 3.44
N ILE A 253 20.93 -11.34 4.17
CA ILE A 253 21.54 -10.19 4.85
C ILE A 253 21.72 -10.54 6.32
N GLY A 254 22.94 -10.44 6.84
CA GLY A 254 23.27 -10.74 8.23
C GLY A 254 22.57 -9.84 9.23
N ALA A 255 22.53 -10.26 10.49
CA ALA A 255 21.93 -9.47 11.57
C ALA A 255 22.66 -8.13 11.77
N PHE A 256 21.93 -7.10 12.17
CA PHE A 256 22.45 -5.75 12.41
C PHE A 256 23.23 -5.13 11.23
N THR A 257 23.05 -5.67 10.03
CA THR A 257 23.69 -5.14 8.82
C THR A 257 22.84 -4.06 8.21
N ARG A 258 23.49 -2.96 7.82
CA ARG A 258 22.87 -1.81 7.17
C ARG A 258 23.32 -1.72 5.72
N ILE A 259 22.37 -1.57 4.81
CA ILE A 259 22.61 -1.36 3.39
C ILE A 259 21.96 -0.03 2.98
N GLU A 260 22.79 0.93 2.55
CA GLU A 260 22.33 2.20 1.98
C GLU A 260 22.21 2.06 0.46
N GLY A 261 21.05 1.59 0.03
CA GLY A 261 20.74 1.35 -1.38
C GLY A 261 19.60 0.36 -1.55
N ASP A 262 19.36 -0.05 -2.81
CA ASP A 262 18.31 -1.00 -3.15
C ASP A 262 18.86 -2.43 -3.20
N VAL A 263 18.02 -3.41 -2.85
CA VAL A 263 18.35 -4.83 -3.00
C VAL A 263 17.32 -5.52 -3.89
N LYS A 264 17.81 -6.33 -4.83
CA LYS A 264 16.99 -7.18 -5.68
C LYS A 264 17.54 -8.60 -5.72
N ALA A 265 16.69 -9.60 -5.50
CA ALA A 265 17.06 -11.00 -5.67
C ALA A 265 16.01 -11.79 -6.46
N ARG A 266 16.37 -12.92 -7.06
CA ARG A 266 15.40 -13.73 -7.82
C ARG A 266 14.79 -14.88 -7.02
N GLN A 267 15.57 -15.56 -6.18
CA GLN A 267 15.14 -16.82 -5.53
C GLN A 267 14.80 -16.65 -4.04
N GLY A 268 14.84 -15.42 -3.53
CA GLY A 268 14.48 -15.11 -2.16
C GLY A 268 15.37 -14.04 -1.55
N ILE A 269 14.82 -13.29 -0.59
CA ILE A 269 15.56 -12.35 0.26
C ILE A 269 15.23 -12.66 1.72
N ARG A 270 16.26 -12.82 2.54
CA ARG A 270 16.13 -12.92 3.99
C ARG A 270 16.90 -11.78 4.65
N LEU A 271 16.19 -10.88 5.32
CA LEU A 271 16.77 -9.84 6.15
C LEU A 271 16.96 -10.39 7.57
N GLY A 272 18.21 -10.42 8.03
CA GLY A 272 18.57 -10.86 9.37
C GLY A 272 17.95 -9.99 10.47
N PHE A 273 18.03 -10.45 11.72
CA PHE A 273 17.53 -9.71 12.88
C PHE A 273 18.09 -8.29 12.90
N HIS A 274 17.23 -7.28 13.03
CA HIS A 274 17.63 -5.87 13.05
C HIS A 274 18.45 -5.40 11.83
N ALA A 275 18.43 -6.14 10.71
CA ALA A 275 19.02 -5.68 9.47
C ALA A 275 18.20 -4.51 8.88
N GLU A 276 18.87 -3.58 8.23
CA GLU A 276 18.27 -2.35 7.70
C GLU A 276 18.63 -2.16 6.23
N VAL A 277 17.63 -1.94 5.39
CA VAL A 277 17.81 -1.53 4.00
C VAL A 277 17.22 -0.13 3.81
N LEU A 278 18.06 0.87 3.55
CA LEU A 278 17.62 2.25 3.31
C LEU A 278 17.19 2.49 1.85
N GLY A 279 16.48 1.53 1.28
CA GLY A 279 16.04 1.55 -0.10
C GLY A 279 14.99 0.49 -0.35
N SER A 280 14.82 0.13 -1.62
CA SER A 280 13.81 -0.82 -2.06
C SER A 280 14.26 -2.27 -1.84
N VAL A 281 13.31 -3.16 -1.53
CA VAL A 281 13.55 -4.61 -1.41
C VAL A 281 12.65 -5.33 -2.39
N ILE A 282 13.23 -5.89 -3.45
CA ILE A 282 12.48 -6.47 -4.57
C ILE A 282 12.87 -7.94 -4.77
N CYS A 283 11.90 -8.84 -4.81
CA CYS A 283 12.16 -10.25 -5.08
C CYS A 283 11.14 -10.88 -6.04
N GLU A 284 11.62 -11.76 -6.93
CA GLU A 284 10.75 -12.62 -7.75
C GLU A 284 10.17 -13.80 -6.94
N ASP A 285 10.66 -14.01 -5.72
CA ASP A 285 10.18 -15.03 -4.78
C ASP A 285 10.04 -14.42 -3.38
N THR A 286 10.15 -15.24 -2.33
CA THR A 286 9.76 -14.90 -0.97
C THR A 286 10.74 -13.91 -0.34
N ILE A 287 10.19 -12.89 0.31
CA ILE A 287 10.94 -11.96 1.17
C ILE A 287 10.58 -12.24 2.63
N HIS A 288 11.58 -12.53 3.46
CA HIS A 288 11.41 -12.72 4.90
C HIS A 288 12.20 -11.66 5.67
N PHE A 289 11.45 -10.81 6.38
CA PHE A 289 11.98 -9.88 7.38
C PHE A 289 11.98 -10.56 8.74
N LEU A 290 13.16 -10.85 9.28
CA LEU A 290 13.27 -11.32 10.66
C LEU A 290 13.03 -10.19 11.67
N ALA A 291 12.83 -10.57 12.92
CA ALA A 291 12.43 -9.65 13.97
C ALA A 291 13.27 -8.37 14.03
N GLY A 292 12.59 -7.24 14.14
CA GLY A 292 13.19 -5.91 14.24
C GLY A 292 13.91 -5.38 13.00
N SER A 293 13.92 -6.12 11.88
CA SER A 293 14.48 -5.64 10.61
C SER A 293 13.60 -4.57 9.94
N SER A 294 14.18 -3.79 9.02
CA SER A 294 13.44 -2.69 8.39
C SER A 294 13.86 -2.40 6.95
N ALA A 295 12.92 -1.82 6.20
CA ALA A 295 13.15 -1.26 4.88
C ALA A 295 12.51 0.12 4.75
N ASN A 296 13.22 1.10 4.20
CA ASN A 296 12.68 2.46 4.02
C ASN A 296 11.98 2.65 2.67
N GLY A 297 12.35 1.88 1.65
CA GLY A 297 11.75 1.94 0.32
C GLY A 297 10.65 0.90 0.10
N PRO A 298 10.15 0.78 -1.14
CA PRO A 298 9.11 -0.20 -1.50
C PRO A 298 9.58 -1.64 -1.29
N VAL A 299 8.67 -2.49 -0.85
CA VAL A 299 8.86 -3.93 -0.69
C VAL A 299 7.93 -4.65 -1.66
N THR A 300 8.50 -5.37 -2.64
CA THR A 300 7.71 -6.08 -3.65
C THR A 300 8.19 -7.52 -3.79
N SER A 301 7.28 -8.46 -3.64
CA SER A 301 7.48 -9.89 -3.94
C SER A 301 6.47 -10.37 -4.98
N GLU A 302 6.86 -11.32 -5.81
CA GLU A 302 5.92 -12.05 -6.69
C GLU A 302 5.29 -13.28 -6.02
N THR A 303 5.65 -13.62 -4.77
CA THR A 303 5.09 -14.76 -4.04
C THR A 303 4.61 -14.39 -2.63
N ASN A 304 5.54 -14.18 -1.69
CA ASN A 304 5.22 -13.99 -0.28
C ASN A 304 6.09 -12.91 0.36
N VAL A 305 5.49 -12.13 1.25
CA VAL A 305 6.20 -11.29 2.21
C VAL A 305 5.86 -11.76 3.62
N LEU A 306 6.89 -12.14 4.37
CA LEU A 306 6.80 -12.55 5.76
C LEU A 306 7.44 -11.46 6.63
N LEU A 307 6.67 -10.92 7.57
CA LEU A 307 7.11 -9.89 8.51
C LEU A 307 7.05 -10.46 9.93
N ASP A 308 8.19 -10.66 10.57
CA ASP A 308 8.25 -11.02 11.99
C ASP A 308 7.90 -9.80 12.89
N HIS A 309 7.81 -10.03 14.20
CA HIS A 309 7.53 -8.99 15.18
C HIS A 309 8.56 -7.86 15.15
N GLY A 310 8.09 -6.63 15.35
CA GLY A 310 8.93 -5.44 15.39
C GLY A 310 9.51 -5.00 14.04
N VAL A 311 9.18 -5.71 12.94
CA VAL A 311 9.53 -5.28 11.59
C VAL A 311 8.87 -3.95 11.27
N GLN A 312 9.62 -3.06 10.63
CA GLN A 312 9.11 -1.77 10.16
C GLN A 312 9.38 -1.58 8.67
N VAL A 313 8.34 -1.26 7.90
CA VAL A 313 8.47 -0.88 6.50
C VAL A 313 7.95 0.54 6.26
N GLY A 314 8.81 1.39 5.72
CA GLY A 314 8.59 2.83 5.67
C GLY A 314 8.67 3.48 7.05
N HIS A 315 8.42 4.78 7.11
CA HIS A 315 8.35 5.55 8.35
C HIS A 315 7.34 6.68 8.23
N GLU A 316 6.99 7.33 9.33
CA GLU A 316 5.94 8.35 9.40
C GLU A 316 6.11 9.48 8.37
N HIS A 317 7.35 9.93 8.15
CA HIS A 317 7.68 11.01 7.20
C HIS A 317 8.11 10.50 5.82
N GLY A 318 8.17 9.18 5.63
CA GLY A 318 8.53 8.51 4.39
C GLY A 318 7.71 7.24 4.23
N PRO A 319 6.39 7.35 4.00
CA PRO A 319 5.54 6.21 3.76
C PRO A 319 5.94 5.53 2.45
N THR A 320 5.73 4.23 2.38
CA THR A 320 6.10 3.40 1.24
C THR A 320 4.99 2.37 0.95
N SER A 321 5.30 1.37 0.14
CA SER A 321 4.40 0.28 -0.19
C SER A 321 4.99 -1.10 0.11
N ILE A 322 4.11 -2.02 0.50
CA ILE A 322 4.35 -3.47 0.51
C ILE A 322 3.37 -4.11 -0.48
N SER A 323 3.86 -4.92 -1.42
CA SER A 323 3.03 -5.64 -2.38
C SER A 323 3.51 -7.08 -2.57
N ALA A 324 2.60 -8.03 -2.40
CA ALA A 324 2.83 -9.45 -2.70
C ALA A 324 1.48 -10.16 -2.90
N PRO A 325 1.44 -11.35 -3.54
CA PRO A 325 0.26 -12.20 -3.51
C PRO A 325 -0.19 -12.50 -2.08
N THR A 326 0.74 -12.97 -1.24
CA THR A 326 0.47 -13.27 0.17
C THR A 326 1.36 -12.43 1.09
N ILE A 327 0.76 -11.86 2.14
CA ILE A 327 1.47 -11.13 3.20
C ILE A 327 1.10 -11.74 4.55
N ILE A 328 2.10 -12.23 5.29
CA ILE A 328 1.92 -12.72 6.67
C ILE A 328 2.70 -11.79 7.59
N ALA A 329 1.99 -11.11 8.49
CA ALA A 329 2.58 -10.17 9.44
C ALA A 329 2.38 -10.64 10.86
N GLU A 330 3.45 -10.88 11.60
CA GLU A 330 3.40 -11.18 13.02
C GLU A 330 2.97 -9.95 13.83
N SER A 331 2.28 -10.18 14.93
CA SER A 331 1.90 -9.15 15.90
C SER A 331 3.12 -8.33 16.33
N GLY A 332 3.03 -7.01 16.15
CA GLY A 332 4.09 -6.04 16.43
C GLY A 332 4.78 -5.49 15.18
N ALA A 333 4.51 -6.01 13.99
CA ALA A 333 4.97 -5.40 12.74
C ALA A 333 4.20 -4.10 12.43
N VAL A 334 4.87 -3.15 11.77
CA VAL A 334 4.30 -1.87 11.37
C VAL A 334 4.67 -1.54 9.93
N ALA A 335 3.68 -1.09 9.15
CA ALA A 335 3.90 -0.53 7.82
C ALA A 335 3.40 0.91 7.77
N HIS A 336 4.11 1.77 7.05
CA HIS A 336 3.70 3.14 6.80
C HIS A 336 3.33 3.30 5.33
N GLY A 337 2.10 3.72 5.05
CA GLY A 337 1.59 3.88 3.70
C GLY A 337 0.70 2.71 3.25
N THR A 338 1.03 2.10 2.11
CA THR A 338 0.16 1.13 1.44
C THR A 338 0.61 -0.30 1.68
N VAL A 339 -0.32 -1.19 2.04
CA VAL A 339 -0.07 -2.63 2.11
C VAL A 339 -1.06 -3.32 1.18
N TRP A 340 -0.57 -4.13 0.26
CA TRP A 340 -1.40 -4.82 -0.72
C TRP A 340 -1.02 -6.30 -0.83
N ALA A 341 -1.76 -7.14 -0.13
CA ALA A 341 -1.83 -8.57 -0.37
C ALA A 341 -2.83 -8.83 -1.51
N ARG A 342 -2.36 -9.29 -2.67
CA ARG A 342 -3.21 -9.45 -3.86
C ARG A 342 -4.17 -10.63 -3.77
N GLU A 343 -3.82 -11.63 -2.97
CA GLU A 343 -4.61 -12.85 -2.75
C GLU A 343 -5.00 -12.99 -1.28
N ALA A 344 -4.05 -12.88 -0.35
CA ALA A 344 -4.33 -13.05 1.08
C ALA A 344 -3.33 -12.35 1.99
N GLY A 345 -3.82 -11.48 2.88
CA GLY A 345 -3.07 -10.89 3.97
C GLY A 345 -3.56 -11.45 5.31
N VAL A 346 -2.66 -11.83 6.21
CA VAL A 346 -3.01 -12.35 7.55
C VAL A 346 -2.13 -11.74 8.63
N VAL A 347 -2.76 -11.36 9.74
CA VAL A 347 -2.05 -11.00 10.98
C VAL A 347 -1.86 -12.25 11.84
N TRP A 348 -0.62 -12.71 11.94
CA TRP A 348 -0.23 -13.88 12.73
C TRP A 348 0.26 -13.50 14.13
N GLY A 349 0.30 -14.47 15.06
CA GLY A 349 0.90 -14.31 16.38
C GLY A 349 0.49 -15.42 17.33
N LEU A 350 1.34 -15.76 18.31
CA LEU A 350 1.01 -16.73 19.36
C LEU A 350 -0.04 -16.14 20.34
N ALA A 351 -0.75 -17.01 21.05
CA ALA A 351 -1.88 -16.63 21.92
C ALA A 351 -1.40 -16.03 23.25
#